data_AF-A0A496XTU4-F1
#
_entry.id   AF-A0A496XTU4-F1
#
_cell.length_a   1.000
_cell.length_b   1.000
_cell.length_c   1.000
_cell.angle_alpha   90.00
_cell.angle_beta   90.00
_cell.angle_gamma   90.00
#
_symmetry.space_group_name_H-M   'P 1'
#
loop_
_entity.id
_entity.type
_entity.pdbx_description
1 polymer ?
#
loop_
_entity_poly.entity_id
_entity_poly.type
_entity_poly.pdbx_seq_one_letter_code
_entity_poly.pdbx_strand_id
1 'polypeptide(L)'
;MNFQAKYLEIIGQLKKNTRPMVELTPDEVRELWVKELSEEDLKQVLCILDHTKKLHGEFSSPIIKTLAGDHSPEILVYALAASQRHIIAKCGIDGVRVPKEFIEALRKLLKNNDAEVLEWDLRVIEQLGGRALILKEDVLAAKPNFLRALNPHKKAARQIITMLEKRWNI
;
A
#
# COMPACT_ATOMS: atom_id res chain seq x y z
N MET A 1 -14.73 -11.73 -15.45
CA MET A 1 -13.64 -10.94 -16.09
C MET A 1 -12.37 -11.79 -16.24
N ASN A 2 -11.55 -11.61 -17.29
CA ASN A 2 -10.20 -12.21 -17.37
C ASN A 2 -9.17 -11.24 -16.77
N PHE A 3 -8.91 -11.35 -15.47
CA PHE A 3 -7.98 -10.47 -14.73
C PHE A 3 -6.55 -10.54 -15.28
N GLN A 4 -6.13 -11.73 -15.69
CA GLN A 4 -4.81 -11.97 -16.24
C GLN A 4 -4.56 -11.13 -17.50
N ALA A 5 -5.55 -11.00 -18.39
CA ALA A 5 -5.40 -10.19 -19.61
C ALA A 5 -5.17 -8.70 -19.28
N LYS A 6 -5.97 -8.11 -18.37
CA LYS A 6 -5.77 -6.71 -17.95
C LYS A 6 -4.45 -6.53 -17.21
N TYR A 7 -4.09 -7.46 -16.34
CA TYR A 7 -2.80 -7.44 -15.65
C TYR A 7 -1.63 -7.45 -16.65
N LEU A 8 -1.64 -8.36 -17.63
CA LEU A 8 -0.58 -8.43 -18.64
C LEU A 8 -0.51 -7.16 -19.50
N GLU A 9 -1.65 -6.52 -19.78
CA GLU A 9 -1.70 -5.23 -20.46
C GLU A 9 -0.99 -4.13 -19.65
N ILE A 10 -1.30 -4.02 -18.35
CA ILE A 10 -0.66 -3.08 -17.42
C ILE A 10 0.85 -3.31 -17.39
N ILE A 11 1.29 -4.57 -17.22
CA ILE A 11 2.72 -4.92 -17.20
C ILE A 11 3.38 -4.56 -18.54
N GLY A 12 2.70 -4.77 -19.66
CA GLY A 12 3.17 -4.37 -20.99
C GLY A 12 3.38 -2.85 -21.13
N GLN A 13 2.50 -2.04 -20.54
CA GLN A 13 2.63 -0.58 -20.52
C GLN A 13 3.78 -0.13 -19.60
N LEU A 14 3.89 -0.70 -18.41
CA LEU A 14 4.97 -0.39 -17.46
C LEU A 14 6.35 -0.70 -18.04
N LYS A 15 6.51 -1.83 -18.75
CA LYS A 15 7.75 -2.18 -19.45
C LYS A 15 8.15 -1.18 -20.54
N LYS A 16 7.18 -0.43 -21.07
CA LYS A 16 7.39 0.66 -22.04
C LYS A 16 7.54 2.02 -21.37
N ASN A 17 7.73 2.08 -20.05
CA ASN A 17 7.73 3.30 -19.24
C ASN A 17 6.45 4.15 -19.42
N THR A 18 5.34 3.52 -19.78
CA THR A 18 4.03 4.18 -19.94
C THR A 18 3.22 3.97 -18.67
N ARG A 19 2.68 5.06 -18.12
CA ARG A 19 1.80 4.99 -16.94
C ARG A 19 0.45 4.38 -17.33
N PRO A 20 0.06 3.22 -16.78
CA PRO A 20 -1.23 2.62 -17.09
C PRO A 20 -2.37 3.42 -16.44
N MET A 21 -3.50 3.48 -17.14
CA MET A 21 -4.71 4.18 -16.72
C MET A 21 -5.91 3.28 -16.95
N VAL A 22 -6.14 2.34 -16.03
CA VAL A 22 -7.17 1.31 -16.17
C VAL A 22 -8.53 1.86 -15.81
N GLU A 23 -9.50 1.69 -16.71
CA GLU A 23 -10.90 1.94 -16.42
C GLU A 23 -11.61 0.61 -16.14
N LEU A 24 -12.33 0.55 -15.02
CA LEU A 24 -13.13 -0.59 -14.63
C LEU A 24 -14.61 -0.26 -14.80
N THR A 25 -15.36 -1.17 -15.42
CA THR A 25 -16.82 -1.08 -15.45
C THR A 25 -17.42 -1.44 -14.08
N PRO A 26 -18.67 -1.05 -13.78
CA PRO A 26 -19.33 -1.44 -12.53
C PRO A 26 -19.41 -2.95 -12.31
N ASP A 27 -19.56 -3.74 -13.38
CA ASP A 27 -19.53 -5.21 -13.29
C ASP A 27 -18.13 -5.72 -12.94
N GLU A 28 -17.10 -5.18 -13.61
CA GLU A 28 -15.71 -5.55 -13.35
C GLU A 28 -15.31 -5.24 -11.91
N VAL A 29 -15.75 -4.12 -11.36
CA VAL A 29 -15.54 -3.75 -9.95
C VAL A 29 -16.16 -4.77 -9.00
N ARG A 30 -17.41 -5.19 -9.25
CA ARG A 30 -18.10 -6.19 -8.42
C ARG A 30 -17.42 -7.55 -8.46
N GLU A 31 -16.87 -7.92 -9.61
CA GLU A 31 -16.19 -9.20 -9.81
C GLU A 31 -14.73 -9.18 -9.33
N LEU A 32 -14.10 -8.00 -9.23
CA LEU A 32 -12.66 -7.88 -9.01
C LEU A 32 -12.18 -8.49 -7.69
N TRP A 33 -13.04 -8.49 -6.66
CA TRP A 33 -12.67 -9.04 -5.36
C TRP A 33 -13.67 -10.09 -4.91
N VAL A 34 -13.47 -11.33 -5.38
CA VAL A 34 -14.17 -12.51 -4.88
C VAL A 34 -13.61 -12.96 -3.54
N LYS A 35 -14.39 -13.73 -2.76
CA LYS A 35 -14.09 -14.03 -1.35
C LYS A 35 -12.81 -14.87 -1.13
N GLU A 36 -12.30 -15.53 -2.16
CA GLU A 36 -11.12 -16.39 -2.08
C GLU A 36 -10.30 -16.24 -3.36
N LEU A 37 -9.22 -15.44 -3.28
CA LEU A 37 -8.25 -15.26 -4.35
C LEU A 37 -6.99 -16.05 -3.99
N SER A 38 -6.40 -16.73 -4.97
CA SER A 38 -5.03 -17.23 -4.82
C SER A 38 -4.05 -16.06 -4.64
N GLU A 39 -2.83 -16.28 -4.14
CA GLU A 39 -1.84 -15.18 -4.06
C GLU A 39 -1.59 -14.56 -5.44
N GLU A 40 -1.54 -15.36 -6.49
CA GLU A 40 -1.34 -14.86 -7.86
C GLU A 40 -2.52 -14.01 -8.33
N ASP A 41 -3.77 -14.45 -8.10
CA ASP A 41 -4.94 -13.64 -8.46
C ASP A 41 -5.01 -12.35 -7.62
N LEU A 42 -4.68 -12.44 -6.33
CA LEU A 42 -4.66 -11.30 -5.42
C LEU A 42 -3.63 -10.25 -5.85
N LYS A 43 -2.43 -10.70 -6.25
CA LYS A 43 -1.40 -9.84 -6.84
C LYS A 43 -1.92 -9.12 -8.09
N GLN A 44 -2.54 -9.85 -9.01
CA GLN A 44 -3.09 -9.27 -10.25
C GLN A 44 -4.16 -8.23 -9.95
N VAL A 45 -5.08 -8.54 -9.03
CA VAL A 45 -6.14 -7.63 -8.57
C VAL A 45 -5.56 -6.37 -7.96
N LEU A 46 -4.61 -6.48 -7.03
CA LEU A 46 -3.98 -5.34 -6.38
C LEU A 46 -3.20 -4.48 -7.38
N CYS A 47 -2.51 -5.10 -8.34
CA CYS A 47 -1.82 -4.39 -9.42
C CYS A 47 -2.80 -3.61 -10.31
N ILE A 48 -3.95 -4.22 -10.65
CA ILE A 48 -5.01 -3.53 -11.39
C ILE A 48 -5.47 -2.29 -10.61
N LEU A 49 -5.75 -2.45 -9.31
CA LEU A 49 -6.19 -1.36 -8.43
C LEU A 49 -5.20 -0.20 -8.34
N ASP A 50 -3.91 -0.47 -8.18
CA ASP A 50 -2.89 0.58 -8.14
C ASP A 50 -2.87 1.45 -9.41
N HIS A 51 -3.35 0.90 -10.53
CA HIS A 51 -3.39 1.57 -11.81
C HIS A 51 -4.80 1.97 -12.30
N THR A 52 -5.84 1.87 -11.46
CA THR A 52 -7.18 2.33 -11.86
C THR A 52 -7.25 3.84 -11.93
N LYS A 53 -7.91 4.38 -12.95
CA LYS A 53 -8.16 5.83 -13.10
C LYS A 53 -9.06 6.38 -12.00
N LYS A 54 -10.10 5.64 -11.61
CA LYS A 54 -11.08 6.02 -10.58
C LYS A 54 -10.65 5.48 -9.22
N LEU A 55 -11.14 6.13 -8.16
CA LEU A 55 -11.00 5.65 -6.79
C LEU A 55 -12.22 4.81 -6.42
N HIS A 56 -11.96 3.61 -5.90
CA HIS A 56 -12.98 2.63 -5.56
C HIS A 56 -12.88 2.33 -4.05
N GLY A 57 -13.68 3.03 -3.25
CA GLY A 57 -13.64 2.92 -1.79
C GLY A 57 -14.15 1.57 -1.26
N GLU A 58 -14.93 0.84 -2.06
CA GLU A 58 -15.41 -0.51 -1.75
C GLU A 58 -14.27 -1.52 -1.54
N PHE A 59 -13.08 -1.27 -2.11
CA PHE A 59 -11.91 -2.12 -1.90
C PHE A 59 -11.15 -1.83 -0.60
N SER A 60 -11.56 -0.82 0.18
CA SER A 60 -10.89 -0.49 1.44
C SER A 60 -10.86 -1.67 2.42
N SER A 61 -12.01 -2.30 2.68
CA SER A 61 -12.09 -3.46 3.58
C SER A 61 -11.23 -4.65 3.12
N PRO A 62 -11.31 -5.12 1.87
CA PRO A 62 -10.47 -6.21 1.42
C PRO A 62 -8.96 -5.89 1.45
N ILE A 63 -8.55 -4.67 1.06
CA ILE A 63 -7.14 -4.26 1.14
C ILE A 63 -6.65 -4.29 2.59
N ILE A 64 -7.45 -3.77 3.54
CA ILE A 64 -7.10 -3.81 4.98
C ILE A 64 -6.96 -5.25 5.46
N LYS A 65 -7.84 -6.16 5.04
CA LYS A 65 -7.74 -7.59 5.39
C LYS A 65 -6.44 -8.22 4.86
N THR A 66 -6.05 -7.91 3.62
CA THR A 66 -4.77 -8.35 3.07
C THR A 66 -3.59 -7.80 3.88
N LEU A 67 -3.59 -6.52 4.23
CA LEU A 67 -2.51 -5.93 5.04
C LEU A 67 -2.42 -6.51 6.46
N ALA A 68 -3.56 -6.90 7.04
CA ALA A 68 -3.63 -7.49 8.38
C ALA A 68 -3.30 -9.00 8.39
N GLY A 69 -3.36 -9.66 7.24
CA GLY A 69 -3.17 -11.10 7.07
C GLY A 69 -1.71 -11.56 7.24
N ASP A 70 -1.49 -12.85 6.94
CA ASP A 70 -0.17 -13.47 6.82
C ASP A 70 0.04 -13.81 5.34
N HIS A 71 0.55 -12.83 4.59
CA HIS A 71 0.77 -12.93 3.14
C HIS A 71 2.25 -12.73 2.82
N SER A 72 2.66 -13.18 1.64
CA SER A 72 4.02 -12.94 1.17
C SER A 72 4.36 -11.43 1.11
N PRO A 73 5.63 -11.05 1.29
CA PRO A 73 6.08 -9.66 1.20
C PRO A 73 5.63 -8.95 -0.09
N GLU A 74 5.65 -9.66 -1.21
CA GLU A 74 5.20 -9.14 -2.51
C GLU A 74 3.73 -8.70 -2.47
N ILE A 75 2.84 -9.54 -1.93
CA ILE A 75 1.41 -9.22 -1.80
C ILE A 75 1.19 -8.00 -0.90
N LEU A 76 1.94 -7.92 0.21
CA LEU A 76 1.85 -6.79 1.12
C LEU A 76 2.29 -5.48 0.45
N VAL A 77 3.35 -5.50 -0.37
CA VAL A 77 3.80 -4.34 -1.16
C VAL A 77 2.72 -3.89 -2.14
N TYR A 78 2.12 -4.82 -2.89
CA TYR A 78 1.01 -4.51 -3.79
C TYR A 78 -0.21 -3.94 -3.05
N ALA A 79 -0.53 -4.47 -1.87
CA ALA A 79 -1.62 -3.97 -1.03
C ALA A 79 -1.34 -2.56 -0.50
N LEU A 80 -0.10 -2.29 -0.08
CA LEU A 80 0.35 -0.97 0.36
C LEU A 80 0.27 0.04 -0.79
N ALA A 81 0.68 -0.32 -2.00
CA ALA A 81 0.54 0.53 -3.18
C ALA A 81 -0.93 0.88 -3.47
N ALA A 82 -1.80 -0.13 -3.60
CA ALA A 82 -3.23 0.07 -3.84
C ALA A 82 -3.92 0.90 -2.74
N SER A 83 -3.49 0.75 -1.48
CA SER A 83 -4.09 1.46 -0.35
C SER A 83 -3.96 3.00 -0.43
N GLN A 84 -2.90 3.50 -1.07
CA GLN A 84 -2.66 4.93 -1.25
C GLN A 84 -3.80 5.59 -2.03
N ARG A 85 -4.29 4.90 -3.07
CA ARG A 85 -5.41 5.37 -3.89
C ARG A 85 -6.76 5.08 -3.22
N HIS A 86 -7.00 3.82 -2.90
CA HIS A 86 -8.34 3.34 -2.55
C HIS A 86 -8.75 3.59 -1.10
N ILE A 87 -7.79 3.90 -0.24
CA ILE A 87 -8.03 4.25 1.16
C ILE A 87 -7.64 5.70 1.41
N ILE A 88 -6.36 6.06 1.28
CA ILE A 88 -5.88 7.39 1.69
C ILE A 88 -6.47 8.49 0.81
N ALA A 89 -6.27 8.42 -0.51
CA ALA A 89 -6.77 9.45 -1.42
C ALA A 89 -8.31 9.50 -1.42
N LYS A 90 -8.98 8.33 -1.36
CA LYS A 90 -10.45 8.29 -1.30
C LYS A 90 -11.00 8.95 -0.04
N CYS A 91 -10.45 8.63 1.13
CA CYS A 91 -10.83 9.29 2.38
C CYS A 91 -10.54 10.80 2.35
N GLY A 92 -9.45 11.21 1.71
CA GLY A 92 -9.12 12.62 1.48
C GLY A 92 -10.18 13.35 0.67
N ILE A 93 -10.61 12.78 -0.46
CA ILE A 93 -11.66 13.35 -1.33
C ILE A 93 -13.02 13.38 -0.61
N ASP A 94 -13.36 12.32 0.11
CA ASP A 94 -14.66 12.20 0.80
C ASP A 94 -14.73 13.05 2.08
N GLY A 95 -13.61 13.62 2.53
CA GLY A 95 -13.54 14.37 3.79
C GLY A 95 -13.70 13.48 5.04
N VAL A 96 -13.52 12.17 4.91
CA VAL A 96 -13.66 11.21 6.02
C VAL A 96 -12.33 10.82 6.62
N ARG A 97 -12.37 10.23 7.81
CA ARG A 97 -11.19 9.68 8.46
C ARG A 97 -10.81 8.35 7.82
N VAL A 98 -9.51 8.09 7.79
CA VAL A 98 -8.98 6.78 7.40
C VAL A 98 -9.43 5.74 8.45
N PRO A 99 -9.84 4.52 8.04
CA PRO A 99 -10.31 3.50 8.98
C PRO A 99 -9.27 3.18 10.05
N LYS A 100 -9.71 2.93 11.29
CA LYS A 100 -8.81 2.61 12.39
C LYS A 100 -8.08 1.29 12.12
N GLU A 101 -8.77 0.33 11.56
CA GLU A 101 -8.27 -0.99 11.18
C GLU A 101 -7.11 -0.90 10.19
N PHE A 102 -7.13 0.10 9.30
CA PHE A 102 -6.01 0.38 8.41
C PHE A 102 -4.79 0.86 9.20
N ILE A 103 -4.96 1.81 10.13
CA ILE A 103 -3.87 2.29 10.99
C ILE A 103 -3.27 1.15 11.83
N GLU A 104 -4.10 0.26 12.36
CA GLU A 104 -3.63 -0.92 13.09
C GLU A 104 -2.86 -1.89 12.18
N ALA A 105 -3.29 -2.07 10.93
CA ALA A 105 -2.57 -2.88 9.95
C ALA A 105 -1.17 -2.29 9.65
N LEU A 106 -1.06 -0.98 9.43
CA LEU A 106 0.23 -0.30 9.25
C LEU A 106 1.11 -0.46 10.51
N ARG A 107 0.55 -0.27 11.71
CA ARG A 107 1.30 -0.47 12.97
C ARG A 107 1.90 -1.87 13.06
N LYS A 108 1.17 -2.91 12.63
CA LYS A 108 1.67 -4.29 12.59
C LYS A 108 2.81 -4.43 11.58
N LEU A 109 2.69 -3.83 10.39
CA LEU A 109 3.67 -3.92 9.31
C LEU A 109 5.00 -3.22 9.61
N LEU A 110 5.01 -2.20 10.48
CA LEU A 110 6.25 -1.60 10.99
C LEU A 110 7.18 -2.60 11.71
N LYS A 111 6.64 -3.75 12.13
CA LYS A 111 7.40 -4.84 12.77
C LYS A 111 7.76 -5.97 11.80
N ASN A 112 7.47 -5.81 10.50
CA ASN A 112 7.79 -6.81 9.48
C ASN A 112 9.30 -6.93 9.30
N ASN A 113 9.79 -8.16 9.09
CA ASN A 113 11.21 -8.44 8.90
C ASN A 113 11.69 -8.09 7.48
N ASP A 114 10.76 -8.04 6.52
CA ASP A 114 11.07 -7.68 5.15
C ASP A 114 11.30 -6.17 5.00
N ALA A 115 12.44 -5.81 4.39
CA ALA A 115 12.87 -4.42 4.30
C ALA A 115 12.05 -3.62 3.28
N GLU A 116 11.59 -4.26 2.21
CA GLU A 116 10.77 -3.62 1.20
C GLU A 116 9.37 -3.33 1.76
N VAL A 117 8.77 -4.29 2.47
CA VAL A 117 7.49 -4.08 3.16
C VAL A 117 7.57 -2.90 4.13
N LEU A 118 8.63 -2.86 4.95
CA LEU A 118 8.85 -1.73 5.87
C LEU A 118 8.98 -0.39 5.12
N GLU A 119 9.73 -0.35 4.01
CA GLU A 119 9.84 0.87 3.21
C GLU A 119 8.47 1.33 2.69
N TRP A 120 7.71 0.41 2.08
CA TRP A 120 6.41 0.73 1.51
C TRP A 120 5.41 1.15 2.58
N ASP A 121 5.43 0.50 3.74
CA ASP A 121 4.58 0.86 4.88
C ASP A 121 4.91 2.28 5.36
N LEU A 122 6.19 2.62 5.49
CA LEU A 122 6.62 3.98 5.83
C LEU A 122 6.23 5.02 4.78
N ARG A 123 6.25 4.68 3.48
CA ARG A 123 5.77 5.57 2.41
C ARG A 123 4.25 5.83 2.54
N VAL A 124 3.48 4.79 2.86
CA VAL A 124 2.04 4.91 3.10
C VAL A 124 1.77 5.77 4.35
N ILE A 125 2.51 5.55 5.43
CA ILE A 125 2.42 6.34 6.66
C ILE A 125 2.75 7.82 6.37
N GLU A 126 3.75 8.10 5.54
CA GLU A 126 4.09 9.47 5.17
C GLU A 126 2.93 10.21 4.48
N GLN A 127 2.18 9.51 3.63
CA GLN A 127 1.03 10.06 2.91
C GLN A 127 -0.18 10.35 3.82
N LEU A 128 -0.23 9.78 5.02
CA LEU A 128 -1.26 10.12 6.01
C LEU A 128 -1.08 11.54 6.57
N GLY A 129 0.07 12.19 6.34
CA GLY A 129 0.35 13.55 6.80
C GLY A 129 0.27 13.66 8.33
N GLY A 130 -0.40 14.70 8.85
CA GLY A 130 -0.54 14.91 10.30
C GLY A 130 -1.23 13.76 11.04
N ARG A 131 -2.04 12.95 10.34
CA ARG A 131 -2.74 11.78 10.93
C ARG A 131 -1.76 10.66 11.30
N ALA A 132 -0.57 10.64 10.69
CA ALA A 132 0.48 9.68 10.98
C ALA A 132 1.07 9.80 12.41
N LEU A 133 0.83 10.90 13.11
CA LEU A 133 1.41 11.15 14.44
C LEU A 133 1.02 10.08 15.47
N ILE A 134 -0.14 9.43 15.29
CA ILE A 134 -0.57 8.30 16.14
C ILE A 134 0.36 7.07 16.05
N LEU A 135 1.18 6.99 15.00
CA LEU A 135 2.17 5.94 14.78
C LEU A 135 3.59 6.39 15.14
N LYS A 136 3.77 7.59 15.72
CA LYS A 136 5.10 8.20 15.95
C LYS A 136 6.07 7.24 16.65
N GLU A 137 5.67 6.72 17.80
CA GLU A 137 6.53 5.84 18.60
C GLU A 137 6.84 4.52 17.87
N ASP A 138 5.84 3.92 17.20
CA ASP A 138 6.02 2.71 16.41
C ASP A 138 7.01 2.93 15.24
N VAL A 139 6.90 4.07 14.55
CA VAL A 139 7.77 4.45 13.42
C VAL A 139 9.21 4.67 13.87
N LEU A 140 9.41 5.35 15.01
CA LEU A 140 10.76 5.58 15.55
C LEU A 140 11.39 4.27 16.03
N ALA A 141 10.61 3.35 16.62
CA ALA A 141 11.07 2.04 17.03
C ALA A 141 11.49 1.14 15.84
N ALA A 142 10.87 1.33 14.67
CA ALA A 142 11.17 0.57 13.46
C ALA A 142 12.46 1.02 12.72
N LYS A 143 13.17 2.05 13.23
CA LYS A 143 14.33 2.66 12.56
C LYS A 143 15.48 1.67 12.33
N PRO A 144 15.89 1.40 11.08
CA PRO A 144 17.00 0.49 10.82
C PRO A 144 18.33 1.02 11.38
N ASN A 145 19.10 0.11 11.99
CA ASN A 145 20.45 0.40 12.50
C ASN A 145 21.40 0.89 11.39
N PHE A 146 22.22 1.91 11.69
CA PHE A 146 23.12 2.56 10.74
C PHE A 146 24.09 1.59 10.06
N LEU A 147 24.56 0.57 10.79
CA LEU A 147 25.49 -0.44 10.32
C LEU A 147 24.86 -1.45 9.32
N ARG A 148 23.54 -1.40 9.07
CA ARG A 148 22.81 -2.31 8.16
C ARG A 148 22.34 -1.62 6.87
N ALA A 149 22.88 -0.44 6.54
CA ALA A 149 22.44 0.41 5.43
C ALA A 149 22.97 0.03 4.03
N LEU A 150 23.52 -1.18 3.84
CA LEU A 150 23.87 -1.72 2.51
C LEU A 150 22.64 -2.16 1.71
N ASN A 151 21.53 -2.43 2.39
CA ASN A 151 20.26 -2.73 1.73
C ASN A 151 19.55 -1.41 1.34
N PRO A 152 19.17 -1.22 0.05
CA PRO A 152 18.58 0.03 -0.43
C PRO A 152 17.25 0.36 0.25
N HIS A 153 16.41 -0.66 0.54
CA HIS A 153 15.14 -0.47 1.24
C HIS A 153 15.34 -0.04 2.69
N LYS A 154 16.31 -0.63 3.41
CA LYS A 154 16.65 -0.18 4.77
C LYS A 154 17.18 1.25 4.80
N LYS A 155 17.93 1.65 3.77
CA LYS A 155 18.39 3.03 3.60
C LYS A 155 17.20 3.97 3.36
N ALA A 156 16.29 3.62 2.46
CA ALA A 156 15.08 4.40 2.18
C ALA A 156 14.18 4.52 3.42
N ALA A 157 13.89 3.42 4.10
CA ALA A 157 13.14 3.39 5.35
C ALA A 157 13.74 4.35 6.40
N ARG A 158 15.07 4.31 6.60
CA ARG A 158 15.76 5.22 7.52
C ARG A 158 15.63 6.70 7.11
N GLN A 159 15.70 6.99 5.81
CA GLN A 159 15.51 8.35 5.29
C GLN A 159 14.08 8.85 5.55
N ILE A 160 13.07 8.03 5.28
CA ILE A 160 11.66 8.37 5.54
C ILE A 160 11.44 8.62 7.04
N ILE A 161 11.91 7.72 7.90
CA ILE A 161 11.78 7.88 9.36
C ILE A 161 12.45 9.18 9.84
N THR A 162 13.66 9.47 9.35
CA THR A 162 14.38 10.71 9.74
C THR A 162 13.64 11.96 9.28
N MET A 163 12.99 11.92 8.11
CA MET A 163 12.15 13.01 7.63
C MET A 163 10.89 13.18 8.48
N LEU A 164 10.20 12.08 8.81
CA LEU A 164 9.00 12.10 9.67
C LEU A 164 9.33 12.60 11.08
N GLU A 165 10.43 12.13 11.66
CA GLU A 165 10.93 12.55 12.97
C GLU A 165 11.16 14.07 13.01
N LYS A 166 11.79 14.64 11.99
CA LYS A 166 11.96 16.09 11.87
C LYS A 166 10.63 16.82 11.76
N ARG A 167 9.67 16.29 11.00
CA ARG A 167 8.34 16.90 10.80
C ARG A 167 7.50 16.92 12.08
N TRP A 168 7.66 15.94 12.97
CA TRP A 168 6.89 15.82 14.22
C TRP A 168 7.51 16.50 15.44
N ASN A 169 8.74 17.00 15.33
CA ASN A 169 9.44 17.72 16.39
C ASN A 169 9.46 19.24 16.14
N ILE A 170 8.60 19.73 15.24
CA ILE A 170 8.31 21.15 14.99
C ILE A 170 7.19 21.59 15.94
#